data_AF-A0A8H7GSB0-F1
#
_entry.id   AF-A0A8H7GSB0-F1
#
_cell.length_a   1.000
_cell.length_b   1.000
_cell.length_c   1.000
_cell.angle_alpha   90.00
_cell.angle_beta   90.00
_cell.angle_gamma   90.00
#
_symmetry.space_group_name_H-M   'P 1'
#
loop_
_entity.id
_entity.type
_entity.pdbx_description
1 polymer ?
#
loop_
_entity_poly.entity_id
_entity_poly.type
_entity_poly.pdbx_seq_one_letter_code
_entity_poly.pdbx_strand_id
1 'polypeptide(L)'
;MSYNGIGLQTPRGSGTSGYVQKNVVAKKTEGVREKRKREAENEHRRMIRAKMNEARRKAGADVRSHDEKRYVEVKCMELRESLEDEDVEDAEIDKKVASLRVKLLAEQGDRTEERKSELQTDEGQGLLDNTLSVPTEVNKHKNAGLETTADLPKKETAASKSVYDYVPRYDKR
;
A
#
# COMPACT_ATOMS: atom_id res chain seq x y z
N MET A 1 53.03 8.23 20.12
CA MET A 1 51.61 8.64 20.20
C MET A 1 50.88 8.01 19.02
N SER A 2 49.68 7.45 19.24
CA SER A 2 48.86 6.88 18.17
C SER A 2 48.30 7.99 17.25
N TYR A 3 48.10 7.68 15.97
CA TYR A 3 47.61 8.64 14.98
C TYR A 3 46.07 8.75 15.04
N ASN A 4 45.55 9.97 15.16
CA ASN A 4 44.10 10.24 15.30
C ASN A 4 43.40 9.44 16.42
N GLY A 5 44.13 9.07 17.48
CA GLY A 5 43.60 8.26 18.59
C GLY A 5 43.30 6.80 18.22
N ILE A 6 43.76 6.32 17.05
CA ILE A 6 43.51 4.96 16.55
C ILE A 6 44.85 4.20 16.50
N GLY A 7 44.85 2.95 16.96
CA GLY A 7 46.01 2.05 16.91
C GLY A 7 46.78 1.94 18.23
N LEU A 8 47.97 1.35 18.18
CA LEU A 8 48.82 1.10 19.34
C LEU A 8 49.62 2.36 19.73
N GLN A 9 49.77 2.61 21.03
CA GLN A 9 50.60 3.71 21.54
C GLN A 9 52.09 3.48 21.25
N THR A 10 52.53 2.22 21.35
CA THR A 10 53.85 1.72 20.94
C THR A 10 53.70 0.30 20.39
N PRO A 11 54.40 -0.08 19.30
CA PRO A 11 54.36 -1.45 18.78
C PRO A 11 55.16 -2.44 19.66
N ARG A 12 56.09 -1.94 20.49
CA ARG A 12 56.90 -2.76 21.41
C ARG A 12 56.00 -3.49 22.41
N GLY A 13 56.21 -4.80 22.56
CA GLY A 13 55.41 -5.66 23.45
C GLY A 13 54.11 -6.18 22.82
N SER A 14 53.70 -5.70 21.64
CA SER A 14 52.49 -6.19 20.95
C SER A 14 52.71 -7.45 20.11
N GLY A 15 53.96 -7.83 19.84
CA GLY A 15 54.30 -8.95 18.95
C GLY A 15 53.97 -8.73 17.47
N THR A 16 53.63 -7.50 17.06
CA THR A 16 53.28 -7.15 15.67
C THR A 16 54.06 -5.92 15.18
N SER A 17 53.96 -5.61 13.88
CA SER A 17 54.60 -4.43 13.27
C SER A 17 53.97 -3.09 13.66
N GLY A 18 52.77 -3.10 14.27
CA GLY A 18 52.00 -1.89 14.56
C GLY A 18 51.38 -1.21 13.33
N TYR A 19 51.32 -1.89 12.18
CA TYR A 19 50.67 -1.36 10.98
C TYR A 19 49.15 -1.31 11.15
N VAL A 20 48.57 -0.13 10.99
CA VAL A 20 47.12 0.11 11.14
C VAL A 20 46.51 0.42 9.77
N GLN A 21 45.59 -0.42 9.32
CA GLN A 21 44.85 -0.19 8.07
C GLN A 21 43.44 0.36 8.36
N LYS A 22 42.95 1.26 7.51
CA LYS A 22 41.54 1.68 7.55
C LYS A 22 40.64 0.50 7.18
N ASN A 23 39.54 0.32 7.91
CA ASN A 23 38.49 -0.60 7.48
C ASN A 23 37.74 0.01 6.29
N VAL A 24 37.78 -0.65 5.13
CA VAL A 24 37.11 -0.19 3.90
C VAL A 24 35.60 -0.43 3.95
N VAL A 25 35.15 -1.44 4.71
CA VAL A 25 33.73 -1.80 4.86
C VAL A 25 33.04 -1.00 5.97
N ALA A 26 33.81 -0.38 6.88
CA ALA A 26 33.25 0.49 7.90
C ALA A 26 32.43 1.60 7.22
N LYS A 27 31.11 1.58 7.46
CA LYS A 27 30.21 2.61 6.96
C LYS A 27 30.77 3.96 7.42
N LYS A 28 31.05 4.86 6.48
CA LYS A 28 31.23 6.27 6.81
C LYS A 28 29.98 6.66 7.58
N THR A 29 30.16 7.21 8.78
CA THR A 29 29.06 7.90 9.44
C THR A 29 28.58 8.94 8.44
N GLU A 30 27.34 8.78 7.97
CA GLU A 30 26.76 9.67 6.98
C GLU A 30 26.95 11.10 7.49
N GLY A 31 27.53 11.96 6.66
CA GLY A 31 27.68 13.37 7.03
C GLY A 31 26.30 13.97 7.28
N VAL A 32 26.24 15.01 8.12
CA VAL A 32 24.97 15.70 8.49
C VAL A 32 24.15 16.11 7.26
N ARG A 33 24.79 16.37 6.12
CA ARG A 33 24.14 16.69 4.83
C ARG A 33 23.43 15.49 4.20
N GLU A 34 24.04 14.31 4.25
CA GLU A 34 23.50 13.09 3.67
C GLU A 34 22.32 12.56 4.51
N LYS A 35 22.45 12.63 5.84
CA LYS A 35 21.34 12.36 6.77
C LYS A 35 20.12 13.23 6.49
N ARG A 36 20.30 14.56 6.34
CA ARG A 36 19.20 15.48 6.00
C ARG A 36 18.55 15.18 4.66
N LYS A 37 19.35 14.80 3.64
CA LYS A 37 18.82 14.40 2.33
C LYS A 37 17.92 13.15 2.45
N ARG A 38 18.36 12.16 3.22
CA ARG A 38 17.60 10.93 3.48
C ARG A 38 16.31 11.19 4.26
N GLU A 39 16.36 12.09 5.24
CA GLU A 39 15.17 12.51 6.00
C GLU A 39 14.13 13.20 5.12
N ALA A 40 14.55 14.15 4.27
CA ALA A 40 13.67 14.80 3.31
C ALA A 40 13.05 13.82 2.30
N GLU A 41 13.83 12.85 1.81
CA GLU A 41 13.33 11.79 0.92
C GLU A 41 12.31 10.88 1.63
N ASN A 42 12.55 10.56 2.90
CA ASN A 42 11.64 9.77 3.71
C ASN A 42 10.33 10.51 4.01
N GLU A 43 10.40 11.81 4.29
CA GLU A 43 9.23 12.66 4.47
C GLU A 43 8.42 12.74 3.17
N HIS A 44 9.07 12.90 2.02
CA HIS A 44 8.39 12.87 0.73
C HIS A 44 7.68 11.54 0.48
N ARG A 45 8.34 10.41 0.77
CA ARG A 45 7.71 9.07 0.69
C ARG A 45 6.51 8.94 1.63
N ARG A 46 6.59 9.47 2.86
CA ARG A 46 5.47 9.46 3.81
C ARG A 46 4.29 10.27 3.29
N MET A 47 4.53 11.45 2.74
CA MET A 47 3.48 12.28 2.14
C MET A 47 2.78 11.59 0.96
N ILE A 48 3.54 10.94 0.07
CA ILE A 48 2.96 10.19 -1.05
C ILE A 48 2.09 9.04 -0.54
N ARG A 49 2.57 8.27 0.45
CA ARG A 49 1.80 7.17 1.04
C ARG A 49 0.52 7.66 1.71
N ALA A 50 0.58 8.78 2.44
CA ALA A 50 -0.60 9.38 3.06
C ALA A 50 -1.65 9.77 2.00
N LYS A 51 -1.24 10.44 0.92
CA LYS A 51 -2.12 10.81 -0.19
C LYS A 51 -2.74 9.57 -0.87
N MET A 52 -1.96 8.52 -1.12
CA MET A 52 -2.48 7.29 -1.69
C MET A 52 -3.49 6.60 -0.78
N ASN A 53 -3.25 6.59 0.54
CA ASN A 53 -4.18 6.01 1.50
C ASN A 53 -5.49 6.81 1.57
N GLU A 54 -5.42 8.14 1.54
CA GLU A 54 -6.60 9.00 1.49
C GLU A 54 -7.42 8.76 0.22
N ALA A 55 -6.77 8.67 -0.94
CA ALA A 55 -7.43 8.37 -2.21
C ALA A 55 -8.12 6.99 -2.18
N ARG A 56 -7.48 5.96 -1.60
CA ARG A 56 -8.07 4.63 -1.43
C ARG A 56 -9.29 4.65 -0.50
N ARG A 57 -9.24 5.41 0.61
CA ARG A 57 -10.38 5.56 1.53
C ARG A 57 -11.58 6.21 0.84
N LYS A 58 -11.34 7.25 0.02
CA LYS A 58 -12.39 7.90 -0.78
C LYS A 58 -13.00 6.94 -1.80
N ALA A 59 -12.18 6.26 -2.59
CA ALA A 59 -12.67 5.25 -3.55
C ALA A 59 -13.47 4.13 -2.86
N GLY A 60 -13.05 3.68 -1.68
CA GLY A 60 -13.79 2.70 -0.90
C GLY A 60 -15.13 3.21 -0.34
N ALA A 61 -15.34 4.52 -0.22
CA ALA A 61 -16.64 5.08 0.16
C ALA A 61 -17.63 5.05 -1.02
N ASP A 62 -17.18 5.41 -2.22
CA ASP A 62 -18.02 5.41 -3.42
C ASP A 62 -18.49 3.99 -3.76
N VAL A 63 -17.58 3.00 -3.71
CA VAL A 63 -17.91 1.60 -3.95
C VAL A 63 -18.96 1.10 -2.94
N ARG A 64 -18.79 1.39 -1.65
CA ARG A 64 -19.77 1.00 -0.62
C ARG A 64 -21.14 1.61 -0.88
N SER A 65 -21.19 2.90 -1.22
CA SER A 65 -22.47 3.57 -1.52
C SER A 65 -23.17 2.96 -2.75
N HIS A 66 -22.40 2.49 -3.73
CA HIS A 66 -22.94 1.83 -4.91
C HIS A 66 -23.46 0.42 -4.57
N ASP A 67 -22.71 -0.34 -3.78
CA ASP A 67 -23.13 -1.67 -3.33
C ASP A 67 -24.39 -1.62 -2.46
N GLU A 68 -24.51 -0.61 -1.58
CA GLU A 68 -25.70 -0.37 -0.77
C GLU A 68 -26.93 -0.08 -1.63
N LYS A 69 -26.81 0.80 -2.63
CA LYS A 69 -27.88 1.08 -3.60
C LYS A 69 -28.23 -0.16 -4.42
N ARG A 70 -27.21 -0.88 -4.91
CA ARG A 70 -27.38 -2.11 -5.68
C ARG A 70 -28.12 -3.17 -4.87
N TYR A 71 -27.84 -3.29 -3.58
CA TYR A 71 -28.54 -4.22 -2.69
C TYR A 71 -30.05 -3.95 -2.66
N VAL A 72 -30.46 -2.68 -2.54
CA VAL A 72 -31.89 -2.30 -2.57
C VAL A 72 -32.52 -2.69 -3.90
N GLU A 73 -31.87 -2.35 -5.00
CA GLU A 73 -32.39 -2.61 -6.35
C GLU A 73 -32.50 -4.10 -6.66
N VAL A 74 -31.50 -4.90 -6.26
CA VAL A 74 -31.53 -6.36 -6.39
C VAL A 74 -32.71 -6.95 -5.62
N LYS A 75 -32.91 -6.53 -4.36
CA LYS A 75 -34.05 -7.00 -3.56
C LYS A 75 -35.41 -6.59 -4.14
N CYS A 76 -35.49 -5.40 -4.75
CA CYS A 76 -36.69 -4.96 -5.46
C CYS A 76 -36.95 -5.80 -6.71
N MET A 77 -35.92 -6.16 -7.48
CA MET A 77 -36.05 -7.05 -8.64
C MET A 77 -36.44 -8.47 -8.24
N GLU A 78 -35.83 -9.04 -7.19
CA GLU A 78 -36.20 -10.36 -6.68
C GLU A 78 -37.68 -10.43 -6.28
N LEU A 79 -38.20 -9.39 -5.59
CA LEU A 79 -39.62 -9.31 -5.23
C LEU A 79 -40.51 -9.23 -6.46
N ARG A 80 -40.11 -8.43 -7.46
CA ARG A 80 -40.85 -8.28 -8.69
C ARG A 80 -40.97 -9.61 -9.45
N GLU A 81 -39.85 -10.29 -9.66
CA GLU A 81 -39.81 -11.62 -10.29
C GLU A 81 -40.71 -12.62 -9.55
N SER A 82 -40.65 -12.64 -8.22
CA SER A 82 -41.50 -13.52 -7.40
C SER A 82 -43.00 -13.24 -7.56
N LEU A 83 -43.40 -11.97 -7.69
CA LEU A 83 -44.80 -11.59 -7.86
C LEU A 83 -45.30 -11.78 -9.30
N GLU A 84 -44.40 -11.64 -10.29
CA GLU A 84 -44.67 -11.98 -11.69
C GLU A 84 -44.90 -13.49 -11.84
N ASP A 85 -44.11 -14.33 -11.16
CA ASP A 85 -44.29 -15.79 -11.10
C ASP A 85 -45.62 -16.20 -10.41
N GLU A 86 -46.17 -15.35 -9.54
CA GLU A 86 -47.46 -15.54 -8.87
C GLU A 86 -48.66 -14.98 -9.68
N ASP A 87 -48.44 -14.52 -10.92
CA ASP A 87 -49.46 -13.92 -11.81
C ASP A 87 -50.21 -12.72 -11.17
N VAL A 88 -49.53 -11.94 -10.34
CA VAL A 88 -50.10 -10.73 -9.71
C VAL A 88 -50.21 -9.59 -10.73
N GLU A 89 -51.22 -8.73 -10.60
CA GLU A 89 -51.40 -7.57 -11.50
C GLU A 89 -50.24 -6.55 -11.36
N ASP A 90 -49.73 -6.05 -12.49
CA ASP A 90 -48.62 -5.08 -12.56
C ASP A 90 -48.79 -3.88 -11.62
N ALA A 91 -50.02 -3.37 -11.50
CA ALA A 91 -50.33 -2.23 -10.64
C ALA A 91 -50.17 -2.54 -9.13
N GLU A 92 -50.34 -3.80 -8.72
CA GLU A 92 -50.10 -4.24 -7.36
C GLU A 92 -48.62 -4.55 -7.11
N ILE A 93 -47.94 -5.10 -8.12
CA ILE A 93 -46.49 -5.34 -8.10
C ILE A 93 -45.75 -4.03 -7.85
N ASP A 94 -46.05 -2.98 -8.61
CA ASP A 94 -45.40 -1.67 -8.48
C ASP A 94 -45.59 -1.07 -7.08
N LYS A 95 -46.79 -1.21 -6.49
CA LYS A 95 -47.07 -0.75 -5.12
C LYS A 95 -46.25 -1.51 -4.08
N LYS A 96 -46.19 -2.84 -4.19
CA LYS A 96 -45.42 -3.70 -3.27
C LYS A 96 -43.92 -3.41 -3.38
N VAL A 97 -43.38 -3.30 -4.60
CA VAL A 97 -41.97 -2.95 -4.85
C VAL A 97 -41.64 -1.55 -4.33
N ALA A 98 -42.49 -0.55 -4.59
CA ALA A 98 -42.29 0.80 -4.08
C ALA A 98 -42.26 0.84 -2.54
N SER A 99 -43.17 0.10 -1.90
CA SER A 99 -43.19 -0.02 -0.43
C SER A 99 -41.91 -0.66 0.12
N LEU A 100 -41.37 -1.68 -0.56
CA LEU A 100 -40.15 -2.37 -0.18
C LEU A 100 -38.93 -1.46 -0.35
N ARG A 101 -38.87 -0.69 -1.44
CA ARG A 101 -37.80 0.29 -1.68
C ARG A 101 -37.72 1.32 -0.56
N VAL A 102 -38.86 1.86 -0.12
CA VAL A 102 -38.91 2.84 0.99
C VAL A 102 -38.41 2.20 2.31
N LYS A 103 -38.85 0.97 2.61
CA LYS A 103 -38.43 0.25 3.83
C LYS A 103 -36.92 0.00 3.87
N LEU A 104 -36.34 -0.49 2.78
CA LEU A 104 -34.91 -0.80 2.72
C LEU A 104 -34.03 0.46 2.76
N LEU A 105 -34.47 1.56 2.15
CA LEU A 105 -33.76 2.83 2.25
C LEU A 105 -33.79 3.40 3.68
N ALA A 106 -34.90 3.25 4.40
CA ALA A 106 -34.99 3.65 5.81
C ALA A 106 -34.04 2.81 6.69
N GLU A 107 -34.05 1.49 6.55
CA GLU A 107 -33.17 0.60 7.33
C GLU A 107 -31.67 0.88 7.08
N GLN A 108 -31.30 1.18 5.82
CA GLN A 108 -29.93 1.56 5.49
C GLN A 108 -29.55 2.91 6.12
N GLY A 109 -30.46 3.89 6.10
CA GLY A 109 -30.27 5.18 6.76
C GLY A 109 -29.96 5.03 8.24
N ASP A 110 -30.81 4.31 8.97
CA ASP A 110 -30.66 4.09 10.41
C ASP A 110 -29.33 3.39 10.74
N ARG A 111 -28.99 2.33 10.00
CA ARG A 111 -27.72 1.60 10.16
C ARG A 111 -26.49 2.46 9.89
N THR A 112 -26.59 3.42 8.96
CA THR A 112 -25.48 4.36 8.71
C THR A 112 -25.32 5.39 9.82
N GLU A 113 -26.41 5.84 10.44
CA GLU A 113 -26.36 6.77 11.57
C GLU A 113 -25.83 6.10 12.84
N GLU A 114 -26.23 4.85 13.10
CA GLU A 114 -25.68 4.02 14.20
C GLU A 114 -24.16 3.87 14.06
N ARG A 115 -23.67 3.46 12.88
CA ARG A 115 -22.22 3.35 12.62
C ARG A 115 -21.46 4.68 12.77
N LYS A 116 -22.06 5.81 12.40
CA LYS A 116 -21.44 7.13 12.58
C LYS A 116 -21.35 7.48 14.07
N SER A 117 -22.36 7.14 14.86
CA SER A 117 -22.39 7.40 16.30
C SER A 117 -21.34 6.57 17.06
N GLU A 118 -21.11 5.31 16.66
CA GLU A 118 -20.08 4.43 17.24
C GLU A 118 -18.66 4.91 16.91
N LEU A 119 -18.43 5.47 15.72
CA LEU A 119 -17.12 6.03 15.35
C LEU A 119 -16.78 7.32 16.11
N GLN A 120 -17.77 8.04 16.64
CA GLN A 120 -17.56 9.26 17.42
C GLN A 120 -17.15 8.99 18.88
N THR A 121 -17.45 7.80 19.42
CA THR A 121 -17.09 7.44 20.80
C THR A 121 -15.64 6.99 20.98
N ASP A 122 -14.94 6.66 19.88
CA ASP A 122 -13.59 6.08 19.88
C ASP A 122 -12.45 7.07 19.60
N GLU A 123 -12.71 8.39 19.56
CA GLU A 123 -11.66 9.41 19.43
C GLU A 123 -10.78 9.55 20.70
N GLY A 124 -10.98 8.70 21.71
CA GLY A 124 -10.28 8.71 23.00
C GLY A 124 -9.15 7.68 23.20
N GLN A 125 -8.87 6.78 22.24
CA GLN A 125 -7.76 5.83 22.38
C GLN A 125 -6.81 5.89 21.20
N GLY A 126 -5.59 6.37 21.51
CA GLY A 126 -4.54 6.65 20.56
C GLY A 126 -4.21 5.47 19.65
N LEU A 127 -4.10 5.81 18.37
CA LEU A 127 -3.47 5.04 17.31
C LEU A 127 -2.05 4.65 17.73
N LEU A 128 -1.90 3.50 18.39
CA LEU A 128 -0.59 2.84 18.49
C LEU A 128 -0.30 2.23 17.13
N ASP A 129 0.87 2.59 16.59
CA ASP A 129 1.44 2.13 15.33
C ASP A 129 1.48 0.58 15.26
N ASN A 130 0.37 -0.04 14.87
CA ASN A 130 0.35 -1.42 14.40
C ASN A 130 0.79 -1.44 12.93
N THR A 131 2.04 -1.03 12.70
CA THR A 131 2.79 -1.60 11.58
C THR A 131 3.00 -3.06 11.93
N LEU A 132 2.26 -3.96 11.26
CA LEU A 132 2.56 -5.38 11.24
C LEU A 132 4.06 -5.56 10.98
N SER A 133 4.81 -5.87 12.03
CA SER A 133 6.17 -6.35 11.91
C SER A 133 6.07 -7.71 11.22
N VAL A 134 6.17 -7.74 9.90
CA VAL A 134 6.46 -8.98 9.18
C VAL A 134 7.78 -9.48 9.76
N PRO A 135 7.83 -10.60 10.51
CA PRO A 135 9.10 -11.14 10.94
C PRO A 135 9.77 -11.67 9.69
N THR A 136 10.74 -10.93 9.17
CA THR A 136 11.69 -11.48 8.20
C THR A 136 12.61 -12.42 8.97
N GLU A 137 12.15 -13.64 9.20
CA GLU A 137 13.03 -14.75 9.55
C GLU A 137 13.92 -15.01 8.34
N VAL A 138 15.16 -14.52 8.44
CA VAL A 138 16.21 -14.78 7.48
C VAL A 138 16.54 -16.27 7.56
N ASN A 139 16.00 -17.03 6.62
CA ASN A 139 16.27 -18.45 6.46
C ASN A 139 17.76 -18.63 6.11
N LYS A 140 18.60 -19.02 7.09
CA LYS A 140 20.06 -19.22 6.95
C LYS A 140 20.43 -20.57 6.33
N HIS A 141 19.63 -21.08 5.41
CA HIS A 141 19.92 -22.37 4.78
C HIS A 141 20.20 -22.22 3.29
N LYS A 142 21.50 -22.26 2.98
CA LYS A 142 22.14 -22.85 1.80
C LYS A 142 21.53 -22.49 0.44
N ASN A 143 21.87 -21.31 -0.08
CA ASN A 143 21.99 -21.10 -1.53
C ASN A 143 23.46 -21.32 -1.92
N ALA A 144 23.87 -22.58 -1.95
CA ALA A 144 25.05 -23.00 -2.68
C ALA A 144 24.59 -23.33 -4.11
N GLY A 145 25.02 -22.52 -5.08
CA GLY A 145 24.80 -22.78 -6.51
C GLY A 145 23.79 -21.84 -7.16
N LEU A 146 24.26 -20.70 -7.63
CA LEU A 146 23.70 -20.03 -8.81
C LEU A 146 24.86 -19.30 -9.49
N GLU A 147 25.25 -19.86 -10.62
CA GLU A 147 26.35 -19.44 -11.47
C GLU A 147 26.15 -17.98 -11.92
N THR A 148 27.23 -17.21 -11.90
CA THR A 148 27.26 -15.84 -12.40
C THR A 148 27.03 -15.84 -13.91
N THR A 149 25.88 -15.31 -14.35
CA THR A 149 25.62 -14.98 -15.75
C THR A 149 26.43 -13.74 -16.15
N ALA A 150 27.73 -13.94 -16.36
CA ALA A 150 28.66 -12.89 -16.80
C ALA A 150 28.64 -12.65 -18.32
N ASP A 151 27.90 -13.43 -19.11
CA ASP A 151 27.93 -13.34 -20.58
C ASP A 151 26.52 -13.21 -21.18
N LEU A 152 25.96 -12.00 -21.17
CA LEU A 152 24.90 -11.60 -22.10
C LEU A 152 25.26 -10.27 -22.78
N PRO A 153 25.12 -10.15 -24.11
CA PRO A 153 25.51 -8.95 -24.84
C PRO A 153 24.61 -7.76 -24.48
N LYS A 154 25.25 -6.61 -24.20
CA LYS A 154 24.57 -5.33 -23.94
C LYS A 154 23.68 -4.94 -25.12
N LYS A 155 22.37 -5.10 -24.99
CA LYS A 155 21.40 -4.39 -25.84
C LYS A 155 21.32 -2.95 -25.34
N GLU A 156 21.53 -2.02 -26.26
CA GLU A 156 21.40 -0.58 -26.06
C GLU A 156 20.08 -0.25 -25.34
N THR A 157 20.17 0.51 -24.25
CA THR A 157 19.01 0.93 -23.47
C THR A 157 18.24 1.99 -24.24
N ALA A 158 17.26 1.57 -25.04
CA ALA A 158 16.24 2.48 -25.55
C ALA A 158 15.47 3.10 -24.37
N ALA A 159 15.33 4.42 -24.38
CA ALA A 159 14.62 5.19 -23.35
C ALA A 159 13.26 4.55 -23.00
N SER A 160 12.99 4.44 -21.69
CA SER A 160 11.74 3.85 -21.17
C SER A 160 10.54 4.67 -21.66
N LYS A 161 9.82 4.15 -22.65
CA LYS A 161 8.57 4.76 -23.13
C LYS A 161 7.52 4.67 -22.04
N SER A 162 6.80 5.76 -21.82
CA SER A 162 5.73 5.81 -20.82
C SER A 162 4.55 4.94 -21.28
N VAL A 163 3.73 4.47 -20.34
CA VAL A 163 2.50 3.69 -20.63
C VAL A 163 1.52 4.46 -21.53
N TYR A 164 1.68 5.79 -21.64
CA TYR A 164 0.87 6.65 -22.49
C TYR A 164 1.42 6.83 -23.93
N ASP A 165 2.60 6.28 -24.25
CA ASP A 165 3.22 6.38 -25.58
C ASP A 165 2.85 5.20 -26.52
N TYR A 166 1.62 4.69 -26.42
CA TYR A 166 1.15 3.62 -27.30
C TYR A 166 0.74 4.19 -28.68
N VAL A 167 1.50 3.82 -29.71
CA VAL A 167 1.13 4.09 -31.11
C VAL A 167 0.61 2.80 -31.74
N PRO A 168 -0.68 2.71 -32.13
CA PRO A 168 -1.26 1.55 -32.80
C PRO A 168 -0.52 1.23 -34.10
N ARG A 169 -0.28 -0.06 -34.37
CA ARG A 169 0.51 -0.54 -35.52
C ARG A 169 -0.25 -0.54 -36.86
N TYR A 170 -1.49 -0.10 -36.89
CA TYR A 170 -2.33 -0.15 -38.08
C TYR A 170 -2.66 1.25 -38.54
N ASP A 171 -1.67 1.97 -39.08
CA ASP A 171 -1.89 3.09 -39.99
C ASP A 171 -0.58 3.45 -40.70
N LYS A 172 -0.23 2.61 -41.68
CA LYS A 172 0.61 2.98 -42.82
C LYS A 172 0.07 2.26 -44.06
N ARG A 173 -0.81 2.93 -44.79
CA ARG A 173 -1.00 2.69 -46.22
C ARG A 173 0.04 3.51 -46.98
#